data_AF-A0A453IYP7-F1
#
_entry.id   AF-A0A453IYP7-F1
#
_cell.length_a   1.000
_cell.length_b   1.000
_cell.length_c   1.000
_cell.angle_alpha   90.00
_cell.angle_beta   90.00
_cell.angle_gamma   90.00
#
_symmetry.space_group_name_H-M   'P 1'
#
loop_
_entity.id
_entity.type
_entity.pdbx_description
1 polymer ?
#
loop_
_entity_poly.entity_id
_entity_poly.type
_entity_poly.pdbx_seq_one_letter_code
_entity_poly.pdbx_strand_id
1 'polypeptide(L)'
;MPCQIFTLMCRGTTICHVATSGLCIRRQTVVTEIEGDIDSIPLHSFEFVNFKDLRSRCGNNSLLTDVLGHVVDVREIEGVKKRSRLLEICNASIRDLRGKVVGVTLYRDIASGFFEDMLE
;
A
#
# COMPACT_ATOMS: atom_id res chain seq x y z
N MET A 1 -8.03 5.15 -18.07
CA MET A 1 -7.39 4.00 -17.39
C MET A 1 -6.59 4.56 -16.22
N PRO A 2 -7.05 4.40 -14.97
CA PRO A 2 -6.36 4.96 -13.81
C PRO A 2 -5.08 4.18 -13.50
N CYS A 3 -3.97 4.89 -13.33
CA CYS A 3 -2.77 4.33 -12.72
C CYS A 3 -2.97 4.31 -11.20
N GLN A 4 -2.71 3.19 -10.54
CA GLN A 4 -2.90 3.06 -9.09
C GLN A 4 -1.57 2.88 -8.38
N ILE A 5 -1.40 3.64 -7.30
CA ILE A 5 -0.20 3.61 -6.46
C ILE A 5 -0.44 2.58 -5.36
N PHE A 6 0.47 1.61 -5.27
CA PHE A 6 0.44 0.59 -4.23
C PHE A 6 1.70 0.71 -3.37
N THR A 7 1.55 0.73 -2.05
CA THR A 7 2.67 0.52 -1.14
C THR A 7 2.75 -0.98 -0.84
N LEU A 8 3.81 -1.64 -1.31
CA LEU A 8 4.00 -3.07 -1.10
C LEU A 8 4.77 -3.34 0.18
N MET A 9 4.16 -4.12 1.08
CA MET A 9 4.88 -4.79 2.16
C MET A 9 5.25 -6.21 1.72
N CYS A 10 6.55 -6.52 1.68
CA CYS A 10 6.98 -7.90 1.51
C CYS A 10 6.51 -8.76 2.69
N ARG A 11 5.94 -9.92 2.37
CA ARG A 11 5.30 -10.88 3.29
C ARG A 11 6.05 -11.06 4.61
N GLY A 12 5.35 -10.90 5.73
CA GLY A 12 5.74 -11.57 6.98
C GLY A 12 5.46 -10.84 8.29
N THR A 13 5.17 -9.54 8.30
CA THR A 13 5.00 -8.81 9.55
C THR A 13 4.11 -7.59 9.32
N THR A 14 3.19 -7.32 10.25
CA THR A 14 2.59 -5.99 10.38
C THR A 14 3.73 -5.06 10.76
N ILE A 15 4.29 -4.34 9.80
CA ILE A 15 5.31 -3.35 10.09
C ILE A 15 4.57 -2.08 10.50
N CYS A 16 4.31 -1.96 11.80
CA CYS A 16 4.27 -0.64 12.40
C CYS A 16 5.70 -0.11 12.26
N HIS A 17 5.95 0.82 11.35
CA HIS A 17 7.22 1.55 11.36
C HIS A 17 7.30 2.26 12.71
N VAL A 18 8.13 1.74 13.62
CA VAL A 18 8.58 2.50 14.78
C VAL A 18 9.61 3.47 14.22
N ALA A 19 9.12 4.64 13.79
CA ALA A 19 9.99 5.80 13.74
C ALA A 19 10.60 5.96 15.13
N THR A 20 11.93 5.95 15.21
CA THR A 20 12.69 6.16 16.45
C THR A 20 12.43 7.54 17.06
N SER A 21 11.67 8.39 16.38
CA SER A 21 10.96 9.55 16.95
C SER A 21 9.59 9.70 16.27
N GLY A 22 8.67 8.78 16.55
CA GLY A 22 7.27 8.97 16.17
C GLY A 22 6.66 10.12 16.97
N LEU A 23 6.05 11.09 16.28
CA LEU A 23 5.22 12.09 16.96
C LEU A 23 4.04 11.36 17.61
N CYS A 24 3.92 11.48 18.92
CA CYS A 24 2.81 10.94 19.68
C CYS A 24 1.91 12.07 20.15
N ILE A 25 0.61 11.98 19.83
CA ILE A 25 -0.38 12.89 20.39
C ILE A 25 -0.49 12.61 21.88
N ARG A 26 -0.27 13.64 22.70
CA ARG A 26 -0.37 13.60 24.16
C ARG A 26 -1.47 14.54 24.63
N ARG A 27 -1.76 14.52 25.93
CA ARG A 27 -2.78 15.37 26.54
C ARG A 27 -2.57 16.88 26.28
N GLN A 28 -1.32 17.31 26.10
CA GLN A 28 -0.98 18.71 25.81
C GLN A 28 -0.89 19.03 24.31
N THR A 29 -1.10 18.05 23.42
CA THR A 29 -1.06 18.29 21.98
C THR A 29 -2.28 19.10 21.58
N VAL A 30 -2.05 20.25 20.95
CA VAL A 30 -3.08 21.08 20.32
C VAL A 30 -2.97 20.88 18.81
N VAL A 31 -4.08 20.58 18.16
CA VAL A 31 -4.20 20.49 16.71
C VAL A 31 -5.19 21.57 16.28
N THR A 32 -4.78 22.41 15.35
CA THR A 32 -5.60 23.48 14.79
C THR A 32 -5.62 23.31 13.29
N GLU A 33 -6.80 23.37 12.70
CA GLU A 33 -6.98 23.37 11.25
C GLU A 33 -6.35 24.65 10.67
N ILE A 34 -5.70 24.51 9.53
CA ILE A 34 -5.19 25.67 8.81
C ILE A 34 -6.26 26.05 7.79
N GLU A 35 -6.73 27.30 7.85
CA GLU A 35 -7.76 27.79 6.95
C GLU A 35 -7.21 28.06 5.54
N GLY A 36 -7.99 27.69 4.53
CA GLY A 36 -7.68 27.92 3.11
C GLY A 36 -7.02 26.73 2.43
N ASP A 37 -6.94 26.81 1.09
CA ASP A 37 -6.21 25.81 0.30
C ASP A 37 -4.72 26.12 0.37
N ILE A 38 -3.92 25.15 0.83
CA ILE A 38 -2.48 25.34 1.06
C ILE A 38 -1.73 24.52 0.02
N ASP A 39 -1.50 25.12 -1.13
CA ASP A 39 -0.74 24.52 -2.23
C ASP A 39 0.71 24.16 -1.84
N SER A 40 1.21 24.70 -0.72
CA SER A 40 2.57 24.44 -0.23
C SER A 40 2.73 23.13 0.56
N ILE A 41 1.64 22.47 0.95
CA ILE A 41 1.69 21.18 1.65
C ILE A 41 1.30 20.07 0.65
N PRO A 42 2.25 19.26 0.18
CA PRO A 42 1.93 18.18 -0.74
C PRO A 42 1.04 17.14 -0.04
N LEU A 43 -0.06 16.74 -0.69
CA LEU A 43 -0.98 15.73 -0.16
C LEU A 43 -0.27 14.38 0.05
N HIS A 44 0.56 13.98 -0.91
CA HIS A 44 1.34 12.76 -0.87
C HIS A 44 2.72 12.97 -1.49
N SER A 45 3.72 12.23 -1.00
CA SER A 45 5.07 12.14 -1.57
C SER A 45 5.43 10.66 -1.67
N PHE A 46 5.93 10.24 -2.83
CA PHE A 46 6.23 8.83 -3.13
C PHE A 46 7.67 8.65 -3.60
N GLU A 47 8.31 7.57 -3.16
CA GLU A 47 9.64 7.17 -3.62
C GLU A 47 9.56 5.86 -4.42
N PHE A 48 9.19 5.99 -5.70
CA PHE A 48 8.93 4.83 -6.54
C PHE A 48 10.18 4.01 -6.86
N VAL A 49 10.02 2.70 -6.80
CA VAL A 49 11.05 1.72 -7.15
C VAL A 49 10.67 0.97 -8.41
N ASN A 50 11.63 0.81 -9.32
CA ASN A 50 11.43 0.00 -10.50
C ASN A 50 11.20 -1.47 -10.14
N PHE A 51 10.31 -2.15 -10.88
CA PHE A 51 10.00 -3.55 -10.57
C PHE A 51 11.20 -4.48 -10.71
N LYS A 52 12.18 -4.14 -11.56
CA LYS A 52 13.46 -4.88 -11.66
C LYS A 52 14.22 -4.93 -10.33
N ASP A 53 14.10 -3.89 -9.52
CA ASP A 53 14.90 -3.71 -8.30
C ASP A 53 14.17 -4.23 -7.04
N LEU A 54 12.87 -4.55 -7.14
CA LEU A 54 12.08 -5.08 -6.02
C LEU A 54 12.67 -6.35 -5.40
N ARG A 55 13.34 -7.20 -6.19
CA ARG A 55 13.96 -8.42 -5.66
C ARG A 55 15.02 -8.13 -4.59
N SER A 56 15.74 -7.01 -4.73
CA SER A 56 16.75 -6.60 -3.75
C SER A 56 16.16 -6.22 -2.39
N ARG A 57 14.86 -5.91 -2.35
CA ARG A 57 14.13 -5.53 -1.13
C ARG A 57 13.38 -6.70 -0.49
N CYS A 58 13.26 -7.82 -1.20
CA CYS A 58 12.53 -8.99 -0.71
C CYS A 58 13.21 -9.60 0.51
N GLY A 59 12.44 -9.84 1.59
CA GLY A 59 12.96 -10.36 2.85
C GLY A 59 13.59 -9.31 3.77
N ASN A 60 13.76 -8.06 3.29
CA ASN A 60 14.12 -6.95 4.14
C ASN A 60 12.87 -6.24 4.69
N ASN A 61 12.45 -6.65 5.88
CA ASN A 61 11.25 -6.11 6.53
C ASN A 61 11.49 -4.73 7.19
N SER A 62 12.67 -4.11 7.02
CA SER A 62 12.93 -2.76 7.51
C SER A 62 12.61 -1.67 6.48
N LEU A 63 12.17 -2.05 5.27
CA LEU A 63 11.93 -1.13 4.17
C LEU A 63 10.51 -1.28 3.63
N LEU A 64 9.77 -0.18 3.62
CA LEU A 64 8.57 -0.03 2.79
C LEU A 64 8.96 0.38 1.38
N THR A 65 8.15 0.00 0.39
CA THR A 65 8.43 0.30 -1.00
C THR A 65 7.19 0.79 -1.73
N ASP A 66 7.30 1.97 -2.33
CA ASP A 66 6.27 2.51 -3.21
C ASP A 66 6.48 1.98 -4.63
N VAL A 67 5.39 1.51 -5.23
CA VAL A 67 5.37 1.03 -6.60
C VAL A 67 4.20 1.63 -7.37
N LEU A 68 4.42 1.83 -8.65
CA LEU A 68 3.40 2.30 -9.59
C LEU A 68 3.34 1.35 -10.79
N GLY A 69 2.14 0.94 -11.15
CA GLY A 69 1.91 0.10 -12.32
C GLY A 69 0.46 0.11 -12.77
N HIS A 70 0.25 -0.40 -13.97
CA HIS A 70 -1.07 -0.62 -14.54
C HIS A 70 -1.65 -1.93 -14.01
N VAL A 71 -2.87 -1.93 -13.48
CA VAL A 71 -3.55 -3.17 -13.06
C VAL A 71 -3.85 -4.02 -14.28
N VAL A 72 -3.44 -5.29 -14.27
CA VAL A 72 -3.59 -6.20 -15.42
C VAL A 72 -4.33 -7.49 -15.09
N ASP A 73 -4.52 -7.78 -13.81
CA ASP A 73 -5.27 -8.92 -13.31
C ASP A 73 -5.77 -8.58 -11.90
N VAL A 74 -7.01 -8.92 -11.60
CA VAL A 74 -7.61 -8.80 -10.26
C VAL A 74 -8.36 -10.10 -10.02
N ARG A 75 -8.03 -10.79 -8.92
CA ARG A 75 -8.66 -12.05 -8.56
C ARG A 75 -9.79 -11.82 -7.57
N GLU A 76 -10.71 -12.77 -7.54
CA GLU A 76 -11.78 -12.82 -6.55
C GLU A 76 -11.25 -12.73 -5.11
N ILE A 77 -12.11 -12.22 -4.23
CA ILE A 77 -11.79 -12.13 -2.81
C ILE A 77 -11.69 -13.54 -2.21
N GLU A 78 -10.60 -13.78 -1.50
CA GLU A 78 -10.33 -15.04 -0.82
C GLU A 78 -10.26 -14.86 0.70
N GLY A 79 -10.82 -15.81 1.45
CA GLY A 79 -10.69 -15.87 2.90
C GLY A 79 -9.46 -16.65 3.35
N VAL A 80 -8.48 -15.98 3.94
CA VAL A 80 -7.24 -16.59 4.45
C VAL A 80 -7.21 -16.60 5.97
N LYS A 81 -7.06 -17.80 6.56
CA LYS A 81 -6.93 -17.95 8.02
C LYS A 81 -5.49 -17.72 8.47
N LYS A 82 -5.26 -16.72 9.32
CA LYS A 82 -3.94 -16.41 9.92
C LYS A 82 -4.08 -16.14 11.41
N ARG A 83 -3.33 -16.89 12.23
CA ARG A 83 -3.32 -16.75 13.71
C ARG A 83 -4.73 -16.59 14.29
N SER A 84 -5.58 -17.60 14.02
CA SER A 84 -7.00 -17.69 14.42
C SER A 84 -7.96 -16.60 13.90
N ARG A 85 -7.53 -15.67 13.04
CA ARG A 85 -8.41 -14.70 12.37
C ARG A 85 -8.60 -15.07 10.91
N LEU A 86 -9.83 -14.90 10.40
CA LEU A 86 -10.11 -14.91 8.97
C LEU A 86 -9.79 -13.51 8.42
N LEU A 87 -9.03 -13.46 7.33
CA LEU A 87 -8.69 -12.23 6.61
C LEU A 87 -9.21 -12.34 5.20
N GLU A 88 -9.95 -11.35 4.75
CA GLU A 88 -10.28 -11.18 3.34
C GLU A 88 -9.05 -10.61 2.64
N ILE A 89 -8.69 -11.20 1.51
CA ILE A 89 -7.62 -10.72 0.65
C ILE A 89 -8.11 -10.64 -0.80
N CYS A 90 -7.53 -9.72 -1.55
CA CYS A 90 -7.66 -9.66 -3.00
C CYS A 90 -6.25 -9.69 -3.59
N ASN A 91 -5.98 -10.67 -4.45
CA ASN A 91 -4.72 -10.74 -5.16
C ASN A 91 -4.89 -10.05 -6.51
N ALA A 92 -4.03 -9.08 -6.81
CA ALA A 92 -3.98 -8.40 -8.09
C ALA A 92 -2.58 -8.48 -8.68
N SER A 93 -2.47 -8.14 -9.96
CA SER A 93 -1.19 -8.00 -10.64
C SER A 93 -1.10 -6.63 -11.28
N ILE A 94 0.06 -5.98 -11.12
CA ILE A 94 0.37 -4.71 -11.76
C ILE A 94 1.54 -4.88 -12.73
N ARG A 95 1.51 -4.12 -13.83
CA ARG A 95 2.51 -4.12 -14.88
C ARG A 95 3.20 -2.75 -14.96
N ASP A 96 4.53 -2.73 -15.01
CA ASP A 96 5.27 -1.50 -15.26
C ASP A 96 5.29 -1.12 -16.75
N LEU A 97 5.81 0.07 -17.07
CA LEU A 97 5.96 0.55 -18.45
C LEU A 97 6.86 -0.33 -19.33
N ARG A 98 7.65 -1.24 -18.72
CA ARG A 98 8.56 -2.16 -19.40
C ARG A 98 7.95 -3.56 -19.58
N GLY A 99 6.68 -3.72 -19.23
CA GLY A 99 5.95 -4.98 -19.36
C GLY A 99 6.19 -5.97 -18.22
N LYS A 100 7.01 -5.63 -17.21
CA LYS A 100 7.25 -6.51 -16.07
C LYS A 100 6.02 -6.51 -15.17
N VAL A 101 5.58 -7.71 -14.78
CA VAL A 101 4.42 -7.91 -13.91
C VAL A 101 4.86 -8.31 -12.52
N VAL A 102 4.20 -7.75 -11.50
CA VAL A 102 4.36 -8.15 -10.10
C VAL A 102 3.00 -8.38 -9.46
N GLY A 103 2.93 -9.38 -8.58
CA GLY A 103 1.74 -9.65 -7.79
C GLY A 103 1.69 -8.77 -6.55
N VAL A 104 0.48 -8.30 -6.23
CA VAL A 104 0.17 -7.49 -5.06
C VAL A 104 -0.99 -8.16 -4.31
N THR A 105 -0.97 -8.10 -2.98
CA THR A 105 -2.05 -8.63 -2.14
C THR A 105 -2.63 -7.50 -1.31
N LEU A 106 -3.90 -7.21 -1.53
CA LEU A 106 -4.70 -6.29 -0.72
C LEU A 106 -5.35 -7.05 0.42
N TYR A 107 -5.62 -6.36 1.52
CA TYR A 107 -6.16 -6.97 2.75
C TYR A 107 -7.37 -6.19 3.26
N ARG A 108 -8.34 -6.92 3.81
CA ARG A 108 -9.50 -6.38 4.56
C ARG A 108 -10.34 -5.41 3.71
N ASP A 109 -10.76 -4.31 4.31
CA ASP A 109 -11.55 -3.22 3.72
C ASP A 109 -10.96 -2.71 2.40
N ILE A 110 -9.63 -2.63 2.30
CA ILE A 110 -8.98 -2.25 1.04
C ILE A 110 -9.18 -3.31 -0.05
N ALA A 111 -9.19 -4.60 0.31
CA ALA A 111 -9.44 -5.66 -0.67
C ALA A 111 -10.89 -5.61 -1.18
N SER A 112 -11.85 -5.40 -0.28
CA SER A 112 -13.27 -5.39 -0.63
C SER A 112 -13.63 -4.16 -1.47
N GLY A 113 -13.26 -2.96 -1.03
CA GLY A 113 -13.56 -1.73 -1.77
C GLY A 113 -12.89 -1.72 -3.15
N PHE A 114 -11.64 -2.15 -3.23
CA PHE A 114 -10.94 -2.23 -4.50
C PHE A 114 -11.58 -3.21 -5.49
N PHE A 115 -12.05 -4.37 -5.01
CA PHE A 115 -12.69 -5.36 -5.87
C PHE A 115 -14.04 -4.87 -6.38
N GLU A 116 -14.82 -4.19 -5.54
CA GLU A 116 -16.09 -3.56 -5.92
C GLU A 116 -15.87 -2.50 -7.02
N ASP A 117 -14.88 -1.62 -6.86
CA ASP A 117 -14.52 -0.58 -7.86
C ASP A 117 -14.13 -1.16 -9.23
N MET A 118 -13.73 -2.43 -9.31
CA MET A 118 -13.34 -3.10 -10.56
C MET A 118 -14.49 -3.82 -11.26
N LEU A 119 -15.65 -3.94 -10.63
CA LEU A 119 -16.86 -4.51 -11.22
C LEU A 119 -17.72 -3.47 -11.94
N GLU A 120 -17.47 -2.17 -11.70
CA GLU A 120 -18.12 -1.03 -12.37
C GLU A 120 -17.43 -0.66 -13.70
#